data_AF-A0A9D5EAI6-F1
#
_entry.id   AF-A0A9D5EAI6-F1
#
_cell.length_a   1.000
_cell.length_b   1.000
_cell.length_c   1.000
_cell.angle_alpha   90.00
_cell.angle_beta   90.00
_cell.angle_gamma   90.00
#
_symmetry.space_group_name_H-M   'P 1'
#
loop_
_entity.id
_entity.type
_entity.pdbx_description
1 polymer ?
#
loop_
_entity_poly.entity_id
_entity_poly.type
_entity_poly.pdbx_seq_one_letter_code
_entity_poly.pdbx_strand_id
1 'polypeptide(L)'
;MTGNSCGGPTLRQTAKTMSKTVITPTPGILVGRPIGPQVICVRGPSRSGKTSLCERLVAGLGQSGLRVAYLKRTHHLLDLPGKSSARLWDTGPALMVLRATDRLQVTHGPGEGTAAELLQQVPHDIDVVLFETHAPEPYPAILSEDAEPVEGELVIGSWSLDGIDAAAAQHLATIASLVPRDRALDRTLRIALAFHGGHACPGMVLGARLAVTAGRALELALPDRRKRLFVVSETDRCGADAIQTVTGCRPGKRTMKFLDYGKLAARFLDAETGRAIRVSTRSGLRDIARDRFPGPDRHASQMRAYLDLPAEELFTISPVQWSLGLYEQPGPPVRRVECADCGEEVSDGREVPAARGLLCQACAGPDTARGGTTAQREV
;
A
#
# COMPACT_ATOMS: atom_id res chain seq x y z
N MET A 1 -69.14 25.84 -24.17
CA MET A 1 -68.39 26.77 -25.03
C MET A 1 -67.70 27.79 -24.12
N THR A 2 -66.38 27.90 -24.28
CA THR A 2 -65.49 29.07 -24.02
C THR A 2 -65.49 29.77 -22.66
N GLY A 3 -64.29 29.86 -22.03
CA GLY A 3 -63.91 31.07 -21.28
C GLY A 3 -63.05 30.91 -20.01
N ASN A 4 -61.73 30.81 -20.18
CA ASN A 4 -60.59 31.20 -19.31
C ASN A 4 -60.83 32.10 -18.08
N SER A 5 -60.17 31.80 -16.93
CA SER A 5 -58.87 32.37 -16.50
C SER A 5 -58.67 32.43 -14.97
N CYS A 6 -57.39 32.45 -14.57
CA CYS A 6 -56.81 32.92 -13.29
C CYS A 6 -56.70 31.91 -12.13
N GLY A 7 -55.60 31.16 -12.12
CA GLY A 7 -55.03 30.54 -10.91
C GLY A 7 -53.53 30.77 -10.87
N GLY A 8 -53.06 31.68 -10.02
CA GLY A 8 -51.64 31.93 -9.79
C GLY A 8 -50.99 30.79 -9.00
N PRO A 9 -49.70 30.46 -9.23
CA PRO A 9 -49.04 29.41 -8.47
C PRO A 9 -48.52 29.97 -7.14
N THR A 10 -49.09 29.48 -6.04
CA THR A 10 -48.50 29.55 -4.69
C THR A 10 -47.11 28.91 -4.69
N LEU A 11 -46.11 29.70 -4.33
CA LEU A 11 -44.75 29.27 -4.00
C LEU A 11 -44.78 28.25 -2.85
N ARG A 12 -44.69 26.95 -3.17
CA ARG A 12 -44.26 25.93 -2.22
C ARG A 12 -42.73 25.83 -2.31
N GLN A 13 -42.06 26.35 -1.30
CA GLN A 13 -40.65 26.08 -1.03
C GLN A 13 -40.48 24.57 -0.83
N THR A 14 -39.93 23.88 -1.82
CA THR A 14 -39.35 22.55 -1.62
C THR A 14 -37.97 22.75 -1.01
N ALA A 15 -37.82 22.39 0.27
CA ALA A 15 -36.54 22.25 0.92
C ALA A 15 -35.67 21.28 0.09
N LYS A 16 -34.64 21.81 -0.58
CA LYS A 16 -33.61 21.00 -1.23
C LYS A 16 -32.83 20.29 -0.14
N THR A 17 -33.08 19.00 0.00
CA THR A 17 -32.26 18.05 0.74
C THR A 17 -30.82 18.24 0.30
N MET A 18 -29.94 18.64 1.21
CA MET A 18 -28.51 18.71 0.95
C MET A 18 -28.01 17.30 0.64
N SER A 19 -27.72 17.06 -0.63
CA SER A 19 -27.01 15.87 -1.07
C SER A 19 -25.62 15.92 -0.45
N LYS A 20 -25.36 15.04 0.53
CA LYS A 20 -24.03 14.82 1.05
C LYS A 20 -23.17 14.33 -0.11
N THR A 21 -22.25 15.17 -0.58
CA THR A 21 -21.21 14.77 -1.52
C THR A 21 -20.41 13.64 -0.90
N VAL A 22 -20.68 12.41 -1.34
CA VAL A 22 -19.88 11.24 -1.04
C VAL A 22 -18.59 11.41 -1.85
N ILE A 23 -17.54 11.91 -1.20
CA ILE A 23 -16.19 11.78 -1.73
C ILE A 23 -15.90 10.28 -1.75
N THR A 24 -15.93 9.67 -2.93
CA THR A 24 -15.43 8.31 -3.11
C THR A 24 -13.93 8.33 -2.79
N PRO A 25 -13.45 7.55 -1.81
CA PRO A 25 -12.03 7.52 -1.51
C PRO A 25 -11.28 6.96 -2.71
N THR A 26 -10.41 7.76 -3.30
CA THR A 26 -9.39 7.28 -4.23
C THR A 26 -8.65 6.12 -3.56
N PRO A 27 -8.41 4.99 -4.25
CA PRO A 27 -7.62 3.90 -3.70
C PRO A 27 -6.28 4.44 -3.17
N GLY A 28 -6.06 4.36 -1.85
CA GLY A 28 -4.86 4.85 -1.18
C GLY A 28 -4.96 6.21 -0.47
N ILE A 29 -6.06 6.97 -0.57
CA ILE A 29 -6.25 8.17 0.27
C ILE A 29 -6.86 7.77 1.62
N LEU A 30 -6.03 7.78 2.65
CA LEU A 30 -6.46 7.60 4.03
C LEU A 30 -6.55 8.94 4.73
N VAL A 31 -7.76 9.49 4.75
CA VAL A 31 -8.21 10.54 5.70
C VAL A 31 -7.17 11.64 5.94
N GLY A 32 -6.82 12.35 4.87
CA GLY A 32 -5.92 13.51 4.92
C GLY A 32 -4.42 13.18 4.79
N ARG A 33 -4.05 11.89 4.63
CA ARG A 33 -2.68 11.50 4.30
C ARG A 33 -2.69 10.37 3.25
N PRO A 34 -2.21 10.61 2.02
CA PRO A 34 -2.14 9.54 1.02
C PRO A 34 -1.13 8.48 1.47
N ILE A 35 -1.54 7.22 1.56
CA ILE A 35 -0.59 6.10 1.48
C ILE A 35 -0.32 5.90 0.00
N GLY A 36 0.82 6.39 -0.47
CA GLY A 36 1.09 6.48 -1.90
C GLY A 36 2.02 7.64 -2.22
N PRO A 37 2.58 7.67 -3.45
CA PRO A 37 3.32 8.84 -3.90
C PRO A 37 2.45 10.09 -3.78
N GLN A 38 3.06 11.21 -3.38
CA GLN A 38 2.35 12.49 -3.41
C GLN A 38 2.18 12.90 -4.88
N VAL A 39 0.94 12.91 -5.36
CA VAL A 39 0.62 13.33 -6.72
C VAL A 39 0.36 14.83 -6.72
N ILE A 40 1.13 15.57 -7.51
CA ILE A 40 0.97 17.01 -7.69
C ILE A 40 0.67 17.28 -9.16
N CYS A 41 -0.48 17.88 -9.43
CA CYS A 41 -0.85 18.31 -10.77
C CYS A 41 -0.15 19.62 -11.11
N VAL A 42 0.38 19.71 -12.33
CA VAL A 42 0.86 20.97 -12.92
C VAL A 42 -0.11 21.31 -14.05
N ARG A 43 -1.09 22.17 -13.75
CA ARG A 43 -2.25 22.42 -14.62
C ARG A 43 -2.20 23.79 -15.29
N GLY A 44 -2.39 23.82 -16.61
CA GLY A 44 -2.41 25.05 -17.38
C GLY A 44 -2.61 24.84 -18.88
N PRO A 45 -2.96 25.89 -19.65
CA PRO A 45 -3.17 25.80 -21.09
C PRO A 45 -1.87 25.46 -21.83
N SER A 46 -1.96 25.11 -23.11
CA SER A 46 -0.76 24.91 -23.95
C SER A 46 0.13 26.16 -23.94
N ARG A 47 1.45 25.97 -23.93
CA ARG A 47 2.47 27.05 -23.92
C ARG A 47 2.54 27.90 -22.64
N SER A 48 1.84 27.55 -21.57
CA SER A 48 1.97 28.19 -20.24
C SER A 48 3.28 27.88 -19.48
N GLY A 49 4.20 27.10 -20.06
CA GLY A 49 5.45 26.73 -19.37
C GLY A 49 5.36 25.54 -18.41
N LYS A 50 4.25 24.77 -18.41
CA LYS A 50 4.09 23.55 -17.58
C LYS A 50 5.32 22.63 -17.58
N THR A 51 5.79 22.25 -18.77
CA THR A 51 6.92 21.32 -18.91
C THR A 51 8.20 21.91 -18.33
N SER A 52 8.44 23.20 -18.55
CA SER A 52 9.58 23.91 -17.98
C SER A 52 9.53 24.01 -16.46
N LEU A 53 8.34 24.18 -15.87
CA LEU A 53 8.14 24.09 -14.42
C LEU A 53 8.40 22.67 -13.92
N CYS A 54 7.83 21.65 -14.58
CA CYS A 54 8.06 20.24 -14.24
C CYS A 54 9.55 19.88 -14.26
N GLU A 55 10.32 20.30 -15.27
CA GLU A 55 11.77 20.07 -15.34
C GLU A 55 12.51 20.56 -14.09
N ARG A 56 12.20 21.78 -13.64
CA ARG A 56 12.81 22.37 -12.43
C ARG A 56 12.37 21.67 -11.16
N LEU A 57 11.10 21.29 -11.06
CA LEU A 57 10.58 20.54 -9.92
C LEU A 57 11.19 19.13 -9.85
N VAL A 58 11.29 18.40 -10.96
CA VAL A 58 11.96 17.09 -11.02
C VAL A 58 13.40 17.23 -10.54
N ALA A 59 14.14 18.20 -11.08
CA ALA A 59 15.53 18.43 -10.71
C ALA A 59 15.68 18.76 -9.21
N GLY A 60 14.92 19.73 -8.70
CA GLY A 60 15.04 20.19 -7.31
C GLY A 60 14.57 19.15 -6.28
N LEU A 61 13.47 18.44 -6.54
CA LEU A 61 13.00 17.36 -5.67
C LEU A 61 13.99 16.18 -5.69
N GLY A 62 14.56 15.87 -6.86
CA GLY A 62 15.62 14.85 -7.01
C GLY A 62 16.87 15.19 -6.20
N GLN A 63 17.33 16.44 -6.24
CA GLN A 63 18.45 16.93 -5.41
C GLN A 63 18.17 16.83 -3.91
N SER A 64 16.90 16.89 -3.52
CA SER A 64 16.45 16.68 -2.14
C SER A 64 16.40 15.20 -1.73
N GLY A 65 16.82 14.29 -2.61
CA GLY A 65 16.82 12.85 -2.39
C GLY A 65 15.44 12.20 -2.50
N LEU A 66 14.45 12.90 -3.07
CA LEU A 66 13.13 12.35 -3.37
C LEU A 66 13.17 11.61 -4.71
N ARG A 67 12.43 10.50 -4.79
CA ARG A 67 12.24 9.77 -6.03
C ARG A 67 11.03 10.32 -6.76
N VAL A 68 11.24 10.94 -7.92
CA VAL A 68 10.19 11.67 -8.63
C VAL A 68 9.83 10.93 -9.91
N ALA A 69 8.53 10.76 -10.15
CA ALA A 69 8.00 10.33 -11.44
C ALA A 69 7.33 11.50 -12.16
N TYR A 70 7.41 11.49 -13.48
CA TYR A 70 6.74 12.45 -14.35
C TYR A 70 5.67 11.72 -15.16
N LEU A 71 4.43 12.21 -15.06
CA LEU A 71 3.28 11.72 -15.81
C LEU A 71 2.77 12.83 -16.72
N LYS A 72 2.40 12.46 -17.94
CA LYS A 72 1.76 13.36 -18.90
C LYS A 72 0.76 12.58 -19.73
N ARG A 73 -0.44 13.14 -19.87
CA ARG A 73 -1.39 12.69 -20.89
C ARG A 73 -1.13 13.48 -22.18
N THR A 74 -0.89 12.79 -23.29
CA THR A 74 -0.64 13.42 -24.59
C THR A 74 -1.41 12.69 -25.69
N HIS A 75 -1.91 13.45 -26.66
CA HIS A 75 -2.51 12.91 -27.89
C HIS A 75 -1.49 12.76 -29.02
N HIS A 76 -0.22 13.12 -28.76
CA HIS A 76 0.87 12.98 -29.73
C HIS A 76 1.41 11.55 -29.75
N LEU A 77 1.75 11.08 -30.94
CA LEU A 77 2.49 9.83 -31.12
C LEU A 77 3.86 9.92 -30.42
N LEU A 78 4.25 8.84 -29.74
CA LEU A 78 5.52 8.77 -29.02
C LEU A 78 6.68 8.39 -29.94
N ASP A 79 6.45 7.44 -30.85
CA ASP A 79 7.45 7.00 -31.82
C ASP A 79 7.46 7.91 -33.05
N LEU A 80 8.66 8.07 -33.63
CA LEU A 80 8.82 8.75 -34.91
C LEU A 80 8.32 7.84 -36.05
N PRO A 81 7.42 8.32 -36.94
CA PRO A 81 6.91 7.52 -38.04
C PRO A 81 8.02 6.90 -38.90
N GLY A 82 7.87 5.62 -39.23
CA GLY A 82 8.80 4.89 -40.11
C GLY A 82 10.09 4.37 -39.44
N LYS A 83 10.34 4.70 -38.16
CA LYS A 83 11.44 4.07 -37.41
C LYS A 83 11.12 2.62 -37.06
N SER A 84 12.15 1.85 -36.70
CA SER A 84 12.01 0.41 -36.40
C SER A 84 11.06 0.13 -35.24
N SER A 85 11.07 0.95 -34.18
CA SER A 85 10.14 0.84 -33.05
C SER A 85 8.70 1.11 -33.49
N ALA A 86 8.46 2.18 -34.25
CA ALA A 86 7.15 2.50 -34.81
C ALA A 86 6.59 1.35 -35.65
N ARG A 87 7.39 0.85 -36.62
CA ARG A 87 6.99 -0.25 -37.49
C ARG A 87 6.62 -1.52 -36.74
N LEU A 88 7.33 -1.83 -35.65
CA LEU A 88 7.02 -3.00 -34.83
C LEU A 88 5.77 -2.75 -33.97
N TRP A 89 5.60 -1.55 -33.44
CA TRP A 89 4.40 -1.18 -32.71
C TRP A 89 3.14 -1.24 -33.59
N ASP A 90 3.25 -0.82 -34.84
CA ASP A 90 2.15 -0.86 -35.81
C ASP A 90 1.70 -2.30 -36.15
N THR A 91 2.49 -3.33 -35.83
CA THR A 91 2.05 -4.73 -35.97
C THR A 91 1.12 -5.20 -34.85
N GLY A 92 0.84 -4.33 -33.86
CA GLY A 92 -0.07 -4.61 -32.75
C GLY A 92 0.48 -5.55 -31.65
N PRO A 93 1.73 -5.40 -31.17
CA PRO A 93 2.17 -6.14 -29.99
C PRO A 93 1.40 -5.67 -28.75
N ALA A 94 1.09 -6.60 -27.85
CA ALA A 94 0.45 -6.25 -26.57
C ALA A 94 1.39 -5.44 -25.64
N LEU A 95 2.71 -5.61 -25.80
CA LEU A 95 3.75 -4.99 -25.00
C LEU A 95 5.04 -4.88 -25.82
N MET A 96 5.75 -3.75 -25.70
CA MET A 96 7.10 -3.58 -26.26
C MET A 96 8.06 -3.10 -25.16
N VAL A 97 9.21 -3.79 -25.02
CA VAL A 97 10.26 -3.44 -24.05
C VAL A 97 11.56 -3.14 -24.80
N LEU A 98 12.06 -1.91 -24.66
CA LEU A 98 13.25 -1.43 -25.35
C LEU A 98 14.31 -0.96 -24.33
N ARG A 99 15.52 -1.49 -24.43
CA ARG A 99 16.67 -1.05 -23.62
C ARG A 99 17.64 -0.23 -24.45
N ALA A 100 17.87 1.02 -24.05
CA ALA A 100 18.91 1.90 -24.55
C ALA A 100 20.02 2.09 -23.51
N THR A 101 21.08 2.82 -23.87
CA THR A 101 22.21 3.13 -22.97
C THR A 101 21.80 4.01 -21.80
N ASP A 102 20.83 4.90 -22.01
CA ASP A 102 20.38 5.91 -21.04
C ASP A 102 19.04 5.57 -20.37
N ARG A 103 18.23 4.69 -20.95
CA ARG A 103 16.88 4.37 -20.43
C ARG A 103 16.38 2.97 -20.80
N LEU A 104 15.40 2.51 -20.03
CA LEU A 104 14.51 1.42 -20.37
C LEU A 104 13.13 2.01 -20.69
N GLN A 105 12.56 1.66 -21.83
CA GLN A 105 11.21 2.04 -22.21
C GLN A 105 10.32 0.80 -22.25
N VAL A 106 9.13 0.93 -21.67
CA VAL A 106 8.07 -0.06 -21.73
C VAL A 106 6.86 0.62 -22.34
N THR A 107 6.40 0.14 -23.49
CA THR A 107 5.24 0.67 -24.21
C THR A 107 4.10 -0.35 -24.11
N HIS A 108 2.97 0.11 -23.57
CA HIS A 108 1.72 -0.65 -23.46
C HIS A 108 0.69 -0.12 -24.47
N GLY A 109 -0.31 -0.95 -24.77
CA GLY A 109 -1.51 -0.47 -25.48
C GLY A 109 -2.19 0.69 -24.73
N PRO A 110 -3.01 1.49 -25.41
CA PRO A 110 -3.47 2.80 -24.92
C PRO A 110 -4.29 2.78 -23.61
N GLY A 111 -4.92 1.66 -23.22
CA GLY A 111 -5.78 1.60 -22.03
C GLY A 111 -6.97 2.58 -22.08
N GLU A 112 -7.65 2.83 -20.96
CA GLU A 112 -8.69 3.89 -20.88
C GLU A 112 -8.08 5.30 -20.71
N GLY A 113 -6.81 5.38 -20.32
CA GLY A 113 -6.02 6.62 -20.22
C GLY A 113 -6.34 7.47 -18.98
N THR A 114 -7.01 6.91 -17.97
CA THR A 114 -7.40 7.66 -16.76
C THR A 114 -6.17 7.96 -15.89
N ALA A 115 -6.24 9.01 -15.06
CA ALA A 115 -5.17 9.33 -14.12
C ALA A 115 -4.88 8.16 -13.16
N ALA A 116 -5.93 7.45 -12.74
CA ALA A 116 -5.82 6.29 -11.87
C ALA A 116 -5.03 5.15 -12.52
N GLU A 117 -5.31 4.83 -13.80
CA GLU A 117 -4.57 3.80 -14.54
C GLU A 117 -3.09 4.17 -14.73
N LEU A 118 -2.80 5.44 -15.06
CA LEU A 118 -1.41 5.91 -15.20
C LEU A 118 -0.65 5.77 -13.88
N LEU A 119 -1.29 6.11 -12.75
CA LEU A 119 -0.70 6.00 -11.43
C LEU A 119 -0.45 4.54 -11.01
N GLN A 120 -1.26 3.59 -11.47
CA GLN A 120 -1.02 2.16 -11.21
C GLN A 120 0.28 1.65 -11.85
N GLN A 121 0.78 2.32 -12.89
CA GLN A 121 2.06 1.98 -13.52
C GLN A 121 3.27 2.53 -12.73
N VAL A 122 3.03 3.39 -11.75
CA VAL A 122 4.11 4.02 -10.97
C VAL A 122 4.65 3.03 -9.93
N PRO A 123 5.97 2.76 -9.93
CA PRO A 123 6.58 1.90 -8.92
C PRO A 123 6.34 2.39 -7.48
N HIS A 124 6.13 1.46 -6.54
CA HIS A 124 5.82 1.80 -5.15
C HIS A 124 6.93 2.58 -4.41
N ASP A 125 8.15 2.62 -4.93
CA ASP A 125 9.30 3.31 -4.35
C ASP A 125 9.45 4.78 -4.80
N ILE A 126 8.56 5.28 -5.65
CA ILE A 126 8.45 6.71 -6.04
C ILE A 126 7.83 7.52 -4.91
N ASP A 127 8.45 8.63 -4.51
CA ASP A 127 7.94 9.48 -3.42
C ASP A 127 6.93 10.52 -3.91
N VAL A 128 7.16 11.10 -5.09
CA VAL A 128 6.36 12.17 -5.69
C VAL A 128 6.07 11.88 -7.15
N VAL A 129 4.84 12.17 -7.59
CA VAL A 129 4.45 12.16 -9.00
C VAL A 129 4.09 13.58 -9.41
N LEU A 130 4.77 14.10 -10.43
CA LEU A 130 4.38 15.34 -11.10
C LEU A 130 3.51 14.99 -12.30
N PHE A 131 2.24 15.36 -12.25
CA PHE A 131 1.28 15.07 -13.32
C PHE A 131 0.99 16.33 -14.14
N GLU A 132 1.60 16.42 -15.31
CA GLU A 132 1.33 17.47 -16.29
C GLU A 132 -0.03 17.24 -16.95
N THR A 133 -0.96 18.19 -16.77
CA THR A 133 -2.34 18.06 -17.26
C THR A 133 -2.94 19.40 -17.73
N HIS A 134 -3.99 19.32 -18.54
CA HIS A 134 -4.83 20.44 -18.94
C HIS A 134 -6.19 20.44 -18.21
N ALA A 135 -6.62 19.27 -17.73
CA ALA A 135 -7.88 19.07 -17.05
C ALA A 135 -7.69 19.07 -15.52
N PRO A 136 -8.70 19.49 -14.74
CA PRO A 136 -8.67 19.30 -13.29
C PRO A 136 -8.66 17.80 -12.96
N GLU A 137 -7.90 17.44 -11.94
CA GLU A 137 -7.74 16.06 -11.45
C GLU A 137 -7.92 16.08 -9.92
N PRO A 138 -8.28 14.95 -9.28
CA PRO A 138 -8.59 14.92 -7.85
C PRO A 138 -7.35 14.93 -6.94
N TYR A 139 -6.34 15.73 -7.29
CA TYR A 139 -5.05 15.85 -6.62
C TYR A 139 -4.67 17.33 -6.42
N PRO A 140 -3.81 17.66 -5.43
CA PRO A 140 -3.29 19.00 -5.26
C PRO A 140 -2.66 19.54 -6.55
N ALA A 141 -2.98 20.78 -6.91
CA ALA A 141 -2.54 21.40 -8.16
C ALA A 141 -1.68 22.65 -7.91
N ILE A 142 -0.58 22.75 -8.64
CA ILE A 142 0.05 24.04 -8.94
C ILE A 142 -0.62 24.52 -10.24
N LEU A 143 -1.09 25.76 -10.26
CA LEU A 143 -1.96 26.29 -11.31
C LEU A 143 -1.30 27.42 -12.11
N SER A 144 -1.38 27.36 -13.43
CA SER A 144 -0.94 28.47 -14.28
C SER A 144 -1.82 29.68 -14.04
N GLU A 145 -1.24 30.87 -13.98
CA GLU A 145 -2.02 32.12 -13.90
C GLU A 145 -2.93 32.34 -15.13
N ASP A 146 -2.63 31.68 -16.25
CA ASP A 146 -3.48 31.66 -17.46
C ASP A 146 -4.64 30.65 -17.38
N ALA A 147 -4.84 29.99 -16.23
CA ALA A 147 -5.87 28.99 -16.03
C ALA A 147 -6.78 29.36 -14.86
N GLU A 148 -8.09 29.23 -15.09
CA GLU A 148 -9.09 29.46 -14.06
C GLU A 148 -9.13 28.29 -13.07
N PRO A 149 -9.21 28.55 -11.75
CA PRO A 149 -9.42 27.51 -10.74
C PRO A 149 -10.82 26.90 -10.88
N VAL A 150 -10.94 25.60 -10.56
CA VAL A 150 -12.22 24.88 -10.62
C VAL A 150 -12.73 24.63 -9.19
N GLU A 151 -14.05 24.68 -8.99
CA GLU A 151 -14.66 24.39 -7.69
C GLU A 151 -14.24 22.99 -7.19
N GLY A 152 -13.74 22.92 -5.95
CA GLY A 152 -13.26 21.68 -5.33
C GLY A 152 -11.81 21.30 -5.67
N GLU A 153 -11.12 22.04 -6.54
CA GLU A 153 -9.69 21.85 -6.79
C GLU A 153 -8.85 22.39 -5.63
N LEU A 154 -7.92 21.57 -5.13
CA LEU A 154 -6.98 21.99 -4.10
C LEU A 154 -5.75 22.66 -4.75
N VAL A 155 -5.79 23.99 -4.90
CA VAL A 155 -4.66 24.76 -5.42
C VAL A 155 -3.63 25.01 -4.32
N ILE A 156 -2.40 24.55 -4.52
CA ILE A 156 -1.29 24.66 -3.56
C ILE A 156 -0.20 25.65 -3.99
N GLY A 157 -0.36 26.27 -5.16
CA GLY A 157 0.56 27.26 -5.70
C GLY A 157 0.17 27.69 -7.11
N SER A 158 0.83 28.73 -7.62
CA SER A 158 0.66 29.20 -8.99
C SER A 158 1.99 29.52 -9.67
N TRP A 159 1.97 29.70 -10.99
CA TRP A 159 3.11 30.23 -11.73
C TRP A 159 2.68 31.07 -12.93
N SER A 160 3.53 32.04 -13.29
CA SER A 160 3.52 32.75 -14.55
C SER A 160 4.66 32.27 -15.46
N LEU A 161 4.53 32.48 -16.77
CA LEU A 161 5.54 32.06 -17.74
C LEU A 161 6.91 32.71 -17.50
N ASP A 162 6.94 33.96 -17.07
CA ASP A 162 8.17 34.72 -16.80
C ASP A 162 8.75 34.42 -15.39
N GLY A 163 7.95 33.82 -14.50
CA GLY A 163 8.29 33.56 -13.10
C GLY A 163 8.62 32.11 -12.77
N ILE A 164 8.84 31.24 -13.75
CA ILE A 164 8.95 29.78 -13.55
C ILE A 164 10.04 29.40 -12.54
N ASP A 165 11.22 30.01 -12.62
CA ASP A 165 12.34 29.67 -11.72
C ASP A 165 12.03 30.01 -10.26
N ALA A 166 11.45 31.20 -10.03
CA ALA A 166 11.04 31.63 -8.69
C ALA A 166 9.90 30.77 -8.15
N ALA A 167 8.89 30.47 -8.99
CA ALA A 167 7.78 29.60 -8.64
C ALA A 167 8.27 28.18 -8.30
N ALA A 168 9.17 27.60 -9.10
CA ALA A 168 9.73 26.29 -8.83
C ALA A 168 10.42 26.25 -7.46
N ALA A 169 11.28 27.22 -7.15
CA ALA A 169 11.97 27.30 -5.86
C ALA A 169 11.00 27.37 -4.67
N GLN A 170 9.93 28.16 -4.79
CA GLN A 170 8.87 28.25 -3.78
C GLN A 170 8.13 26.91 -3.60
N HIS A 171 7.76 26.28 -4.71
CA HIS A 171 6.93 25.06 -4.70
C HIS A 171 7.68 23.82 -4.21
N LEU A 172 9.01 23.77 -4.35
CA LEU A 172 9.82 22.67 -3.81
C LEU A 172 9.56 22.45 -2.31
N ALA A 173 9.53 23.51 -1.52
CA ALA A 173 9.29 23.43 -0.08
C ALA A 173 7.86 22.97 0.24
N THR A 174 6.86 23.49 -0.49
CA THR A 174 5.46 23.09 -0.37
C THR A 174 5.31 21.60 -0.65
N ILE A 175 5.82 21.10 -1.78
CA ILE A 175 5.72 19.69 -2.16
C ILE A 175 6.43 18.81 -1.14
N ALA A 176 7.65 19.17 -0.72
CA ALA A 176 8.40 18.40 0.27
C ALA A 176 7.65 18.28 1.61
N SER A 177 6.90 19.31 2.02
CA SER A 177 6.08 19.28 3.25
C SER A 177 4.91 18.28 3.20
N LEU A 178 4.44 17.94 1.99
CA LEU A 178 3.37 16.97 1.78
C LEU A 178 3.88 15.52 1.81
N VAL A 179 5.18 15.31 1.62
CA VAL A 179 5.78 13.96 1.60
C VAL A 179 5.85 13.40 3.03
N PRO A 180 5.42 12.15 3.26
CA PRO A 180 5.58 11.46 4.54
C PRO A 180 7.02 11.53 5.09
N ARG A 181 7.16 11.93 6.36
CA ARG A 181 8.48 11.98 7.04
C ARG A 181 9.15 10.60 7.07
N ASP A 182 8.43 9.56 7.50
CA ASP A 182 8.89 8.17 7.44
C ASP A 182 8.56 7.55 6.08
N ARG A 183 9.39 7.86 5.07
CA ARG A 183 9.24 7.33 3.71
C ARG A 183 9.37 5.81 3.64
N ALA A 184 10.16 5.22 4.54
CA ALA A 184 10.33 3.77 4.57
C ALA A 184 9.03 3.09 5.00
N LEU A 185 8.41 3.57 6.09
CA LEU A 185 7.09 3.09 6.51
C LEU A 185 6.03 3.28 5.43
N ASP A 186 6.01 4.44 4.78
CA ASP A 186 5.03 4.72 3.73
C ASP A 186 5.18 3.75 2.53
N ARG A 187 6.40 3.52 2.05
CA ARG A 187 6.67 2.51 1.01
C ARG A 187 6.23 1.11 1.43
N THR A 188 6.51 0.72 2.67
CA THR A 188 6.07 -0.55 3.24
C THR A 188 4.55 -0.68 3.26
N LEU A 189 3.84 0.37 3.65
CA LEU A 189 2.38 0.40 3.67
C LEU A 189 1.78 0.28 2.26
N ARG A 190 2.40 0.89 1.25
CA ARG A 190 1.96 0.76 -0.15
C ARG A 190 2.07 -0.67 -0.66
N ILE A 191 3.18 -1.35 -0.34
CA ILE A 191 3.38 -2.76 -0.72
C ILE A 191 2.31 -3.63 -0.04
N ALA A 192 2.04 -3.40 1.25
CA ALA A 192 1.00 -4.11 1.98
C ALA A 192 -0.40 -3.85 1.40
N LEU A 193 -0.71 -2.60 1.07
CA LEU A 193 -1.98 -2.19 0.45
C LEU A 193 -2.21 -2.88 -0.89
N ALA A 194 -1.19 -2.89 -1.76
CA ALA A 194 -1.28 -3.53 -3.07
C ALA A 194 -1.55 -5.04 -2.94
N PHE A 195 -0.84 -5.72 -2.03
CA PHE A 195 -1.04 -7.14 -1.78
C PHE A 195 -2.41 -7.46 -1.17
N HIS A 196 -2.92 -6.60 -0.28
CA HIS A 196 -4.22 -6.75 0.37
C HIS A 196 -5.42 -6.47 -0.56
N GLY A 197 -5.19 -6.19 -1.85
CA GLY A 197 -6.24 -5.91 -2.83
C GLY A 197 -6.66 -4.44 -2.89
N GLY A 198 -5.80 -3.51 -2.47
CA GLY A 198 -6.00 -2.07 -2.67
C GLY A 198 -6.92 -1.38 -1.67
N HIS A 199 -7.48 -2.10 -0.71
CA HIS A 199 -8.33 -1.51 0.34
C HIS A 199 -7.54 -1.24 1.61
N ALA A 200 -7.51 0.02 2.05
CA ALA A 200 -6.74 0.42 3.21
C ALA A 200 -7.58 0.32 4.48
N CYS A 201 -7.12 -0.46 5.47
CA CYS A 201 -7.84 -0.69 6.73
C CYS A 201 -6.93 -0.56 7.97
N PRO A 202 -7.49 -0.31 9.17
CA PRO A 202 -6.68 -0.07 10.36
C PRO A 202 -5.85 -1.29 10.77
N GLY A 203 -6.38 -2.50 10.55
CA GLY A 203 -5.69 -3.75 10.86
C GLY A 203 -4.43 -3.96 10.00
N MET A 204 -4.48 -3.60 8.72
CA MET A 204 -3.32 -3.65 7.83
C MET A 204 -2.25 -2.66 8.28
N VAL A 205 -2.62 -1.41 8.60
CA VAL A 205 -1.65 -0.41 9.09
C VAL A 205 -0.97 -0.88 10.37
N LEU A 206 -1.74 -1.37 11.34
CA LEU A 206 -1.19 -1.92 12.56
C LEU A 206 -0.28 -3.13 12.29
N GLY A 207 -0.67 -4.05 11.41
CA GLY A 207 0.17 -5.19 11.03
C GLY A 207 1.50 -4.78 10.39
N ALA A 208 1.48 -3.80 9.49
CA ALA A 208 2.68 -3.29 8.84
C ALA A 208 3.61 -2.62 9.85
N ARG A 209 3.06 -1.74 10.69
CA ARG A 209 3.83 -1.05 11.74
C ARG A 209 4.36 -2.02 12.80
N LEU A 210 3.61 -3.07 13.11
CA LEU A 210 4.02 -4.15 14.02
C LEU A 210 5.27 -4.85 13.46
N ALA A 211 5.25 -5.22 12.18
CA ALA A 211 6.39 -5.84 11.52
C ALA A 211 7.61 -4.92 11.42
N VAL A 212 7.42 -3.63 11.08
CA VAL A 212 8.51 -2.63 11.08
C VAL A 212 9.11 -2.49 12.47
N THR A 213 8.27 -2.44 13.52
CA THR A 213 8.70 -2.35 14.92
C THR A 213 9.55 -3.57 15.30
N ALA A 214 9.12 -4.77 14.90
CA ALA A 214 9.88 -5.99 15.13
C ALA A 214 11.23 -6.01 14.41
N GLY A 215 11.26 -5.58 13.14
CA GLY A 215 12.51 -5.45 12.36
C GLY A 215 13.50 -4.50 13.02
N ARG A 216 13.03 -3.33 13.49
CA ARG A 216 13.86 -2.37 14.24
C ARG A 216 14.40 -2.99 15.54
N ALA A 217 13.55 -3.66 16.33
CA ALA A 217 13.94 -4.26 17.60
C ALA A 217 14.93 -5.44 17.46
N LEU A 218 14.87 -6.16 16.33
CA LEU A 218 15.80 -7.23 15.98
C LEU A 218 17.00 -6.75 15.15
N GLU A 219 17.08 -5.46 14.81
CA GLU A 219 18.12 -4.89 13.93
C GLU A 219 18.20 -5.56 12.56
N LEU A 220 17.04 -5.93 12.00
CA LEU A 220 16.91 -6.57 10.70
C LEU A 220 16.36 -5.62 9.65
N ALA A 221 17.02 -5.58 8.49
CA ALA A 221 16.47 -4.94 7.30
C ALA A 221 15.32 -5.78 6.73
N LEU A 222 14.17 -5.14 6.53
CA LEU A 222 12.97 -5.77 5.97
C LEU A 222 12.68 -5.25 4.55
N PRO A 223 12.13 -6.08 3.64
CA PRO A 223 11.84 -7.50 3.83
C PRO A 223 13.12 -8.36 3.87
N ASP A 224 13.11 -9.43 4.64
CA ASP A 224 14.22 -10.38 4.70
C ASP A 224 14.34 -11.14 3.37
N ARG A 225 15.51 -11.04 2.75
CA ARG A 225 15.86 -11.74 1.51
C ARG A 225 16.71 -12.98 1.74
N ARG A 226 17.18 -13.21 2.97
CA ARG A 226 18.15 -14.26 3.33
C ARG A 226 17.52 -15.50 3.98
N LYS A 227 16.19 -15.51 4.22
CA LYS A 227 15.46 -16.58 4.91
C LYS A 227 15.96 -16.80 6.36
N ARG A 228 16.41 -15.72 7.00
CA ARG A 228 16.89 -15.66 8.39
C ARG A 228 15.74 -15.38 9.36
N LEU A 229 14.73 -14.63 8.91
CA LEU A 229 13.60 -14.24 9.75
C LEU A 229 12.46 -15.26 9.67
N PHE A 230 11.96 -15.65 10.83
CA PHE A 230 10.78 -16.48 10.99
C PHE A 230 9.70 -15.71 11.74
N VAL A 231 8.45 -15.90 11.33
CA VAL A 231 7.30 -15.21 11.89
C VAL A 231 6.20 -16.19 12.23
N VAL A 232 5.58 -16.01 13.40
CA VAL A 232 4.28 -16.61 13.72
C VAL A 232 3.25 -15.50 13.87
N SER A 233 2.23 -15.46 13.01
CA SER A 233 1.09 -14.56 13.17
C SER A 233 0.09 -15.14 14.16
N GLU A 234 -0.43 -14.32 15.07
CA GLU A 234 -1.46 -14.73 16.03
C GLU A 234 -2.90 -14.41 15.57
N THR A 235 -3.04 -14.06 14.28
CA THR A 235 -4.30 -13.80 13.58
C THR A 235 -4.19 -14.16 12.10
N ASP A 236 -5.32 -14.53 11.49
CA ASP A 236 -5.50 -14.75 10.05
C ASP A 236 -6.17 -13.55 9.32
N ARG A 237 -6.38 -12.43 10.03
CA ARG A 237 -7.03 -11.22 9.50
C ARG A 237 -6.04 -10.32 8.73
N CYS A 238 -6.52 -9.17 8.25
CA CYS A 238 -5.76 -8.16 7.47
C CYS A 238 -4.33 -7.87 7.96
N GLY A 239 -4.07 -7.95 9.26
CA GLY A 239 -2.73 -7.76 9.82
C GLY A 239 -1.71 -8.80 9.34
N ALA A 240 -2.15 -10.03 9.07
CA ALA A 240 -1.30 -11.11 8.57
C ALA A 240 -0.73 -10.80 7.17
N ASP A 241 -1.54 -10.25 6.28
CA ASP A 241 -1.12 -9.82 4.94
C ASP A 241 -0.04 -8.75 5.01
N ALA A 242 -0.24 -7.77 5.89
CA ALA A 242 0.75 -6.74 6.14
C ALA A 242 2.04 -7.34 6.72
N ILE A 243 1.97 -8.18 7.75
CA ILE A 243 3.15 -8.83 8.33
C ILE A 243 3.91 -9.64 7.27
N GLN A 244 3.21 -10.42 6.44
CA GLN A 244 3.78 -11.23 5.37
C GLN A 244 4.56 -10.36 4.36
N THR A 245 3.95 -9.26 3.92
CA THR A 245 4.52 -8.38 2.89
C THR A 245 5.69 -7.56 3.40
N VAL A 246 5.57 -6.99 4.60
CA VAL A 246 6.63 -6.20 5.24
C VAL A 246 7.85 -7.07 5.53
N THR A 247 7.64 -8.24 6.12
CA THR A 247 8.76 -9.11 6.54
C THR A 247 9.36 -9.89 5.38
N GLY A 248 8.58 -10.18 4.33
CA GLY A 248 8.95 -11.12 3.27
C GLY A 248 8.83 -12.59 3.69
N CYS A 249 8.47 -12.87 4.94
CA CYS A 249 8.19 -14.22 5.43
C CYS A 249 6.87 -14.72 4.85
N ARG A 250 6.81 -15.96 4.36
CA ARG A 250 5.62 -16.49 3.66
C ARG A 250 5.36 -17.94 4.04
N PRO A 251 4.10 -18.39 4.08
CA PRO A 251 3.76 -19.79 4.32
C PRO A 251 4.47 -20.72 3.31
N GLY A 252 4.45 -20.36 2.02
CA GLY A 252 5.11 -21.14 0.97
C GLY A 252 6.64 -21.20 1.08
N LYS A 253 7.28 -20.32 1.86
CA LYS A 253 8.72 -20.38 2.19
C LYS A 253 9.00 -21.05 3.53
N ARG A 254 7.96 -21.48 4.25
CA ARG A 254 7.99 -22.02 5.63
C ARG A 254 8.54 -21.06 6.69
N THR A 255 8.79 -19.80 6.32
CA THR A 255 9.26 -18.74 7.21
C THR A 255 8.11 -18.01 7.91
N MET A 256 6.86 -18.25 7.53
CA MET A 256 5.68 -17.74 8.24
C MET A 256 4.77 -18.89 8.66
N LYS A 257 4.27 -18.84 9.89
CA LYS A 257 3.33 -19.77 10.51
C LYS A 257 2.16 -19.02 11.13
N PHE A 258 1.08 -19.73 11.48
CA PHE A 258 -0.09 -19.16 12.14
C PHE A 258 -0.37 -19.91 13.44
N LEU A 259 -0.63 -19.15 14.50
CA LEU A 259 -1.21 -19.61 15.75
C LEU A 259 -2.40 -18.71 16.05
N ASP A 260 -3.52 -18.96 15.36
CA ASP A 260 -4.65 -18.04 15.39
C ASP A 260 -5.32 -18.00 16.77
N TYR A 261 -4.98 -16.95 17.52
CA TYR A 261 -5.58 -16.62 18.80
C TYR A 261 -6.57 -15.46 18.67
N GLY A 262 -6.83 -14.98 17.45
CA GLY A 262 -7.60 -13.77 17.20
C GLY A 262 -6.92 -12.49 17.70
N LYS A 263 -5.60 -12.51 17.94
CA LYS A 263 -4.84 -11.38 18.49
C LYS A 263 -4.02 -10.74 17.39
N LEU A 264 -4.10 -9.41 17.24
CA LEU A 264 -3.17 -8.69 16.37
C LEU A 264 -1.80 -8.59 17.06
N ALA A 265 -1.06 -9.68 16.94
CA ALA A 265 0.26 -9.91 17.50
C ALA A 265 1.04 -10.87 16.58
N ALA A 266 2.36 -10.83 16.69
CA ALA A 266 3.21 -11.82 16.03
C ALA A 266 4.51 -12.05 16.81
N ARG A 267 5.06 -13.24 16.65
CA ARG A 267 6.38 -13.63 17.15
C ARG A 267 7.36 -13.58 16.00
N PHE A 268 8.57 -13.09 16.27
CA PHE A 268 9.64 -12.92 15.31
C PHE A 268 10.88 -13.59 15.87
N LEU A 269 11.46 -14.51 15.11
CA LEU A 269 12.70 -15.19 15.43
C LEU A 269 13.73 -14.86 14.36
N ASP A 270 14.84 -14.30 14.81
CA ASP A 270 16.05 -14.25 14.04
C ASP A 270 16.80 -15.57 14.23
N ALA A 271 16.79 -16.43 13.21
CA ALA A 271 17.42 -17.76 13.29
C ALA A 271 18.96 -17.72 13.30
N GLU A 272 19.59 -16.61 12.93
CA GLU A 272 21.05 -16.48 12.97
C GLU A 272 21.53 -16.13 14.40
N THR A 273 20.81 -15.23 15.08
CA THR A 273 21.18 -14.83 16.45
C THR A 273 20.46 -15.63 17.54
N GLY A 274 19.40 -16.36 17.19
CA GLY A 274 18.52 -17.05 18.13
C GLY A 274 17.61 -16.10 18.93
N ARG A 275 17.66 -14.78 18.67
CA ARG A 275 16.82 -13.80 19.37
C ARG A 275 15.37 -13.93 18.88
N ALA A 276 14.45 -14.08 19.83
CA ALA A 276 13.03 -14.08 19.54
C ALA A 276 12.27 -13.07 20.39
N ILE A 277 11.34 -12.36 19.74
CA ILE A 277 10.47 -11.38 20.37
C ILE A 277 9.03 -11.61 19.95
N ARG A 278 8.09 -11.20 20.79
CA ARG A 278 6.68 -11.07 20.48
C ARG A 278 6.31 -9.59 20.48
N VAL A 279 5.67 -9.13 19.42
CA VAL A 279 5.10 -7.79 19.33
C VAL A 279 3.59 -7.92 19.30
N SER A 280 2.90 -7.19 20.16
CA SER A 280 1.43 -7.20 20.24
C SER A 280 0.85 -5.82 20.34
N THR A 281 -0.32 -5.62 19.73
CA THR A 281 -1.07 -4.37 19.86
C THR A 281 -1.56 -4.14 21.29
N ARG A 282 -1.45 -2.89 21.77
CA ARG A 282 -1.97 -2.49 23.08
C ARG A 282 -3.50 -2.41 23.05
N SER A 283 -4.12 -2.59 24.22
CA SER A 283 -5.56 -2.36 24.41
C SER A 283 -5.88 -0.85 24.44
N GLY A 284 -7.15 -0.49 24.26
CA GLY A 284 -7.61 0.91 24.35
C GLY A 284 -7.29 1.80 23.15
N LEU A 285 -6.62 1.28 22.11
CA LEU A 285 -6.26 2.06 20.91
C LEU A 285 -7.46 2.67 20.18
N ARG A 286 -8.63 2.03 20.26
CA ARG A 286 -9.88 2.55 19.67
C ARG A 286 -10.39 3.79 20.39
N ASP A 287 -10.23 3.83 21.71
CA ASP A 287 -10.60 4.99 22.54
C ASP A 287 -9.63 6.13 22.29
N ILE A 288 -8.33 5.85 22.29
CA ILE A 288 -7.28 6.81 21.91
C ILE A 288 -7.56 7.42 20.53
N ALA A 289 -7.92 6.58 19.55
CA ALA A 289 -8.24 7.05 18.21
C ALA A 289 -9.44 7.99 18.19
N ARG A 290 -10.52 7.66 18.92
CA ARG A 290 -11.71 8.50 19.03
C ARG A 290 -11.39 9.83 19.71
N ASP A 291 -10.63 9.80 20.80
CA ASP A 291 -10.48 10.95 21.70
C ASP A 291 -9.37 11.92 21.25
N ARG A 292 -8.27 11.41 20.66
CA ARG A 292 -7.12 12.22 20.24
C ARG A 292 -7.06 12.49 18.73
N PHE A 293 -7.72 11.67 17.92
CA PHE A 293 -7.66 11.77 16.45
C PHE A 293 -9.07 11.78 15.83
N PRO A 294 -9.97 12.70 16.23
CA PRO A 294 -11.33 12.72 15.72
C PRO A 294 -11.34 12.86 14.19
N GLY A 295 -12.02 11.92 13.54
CA GLY A 295 -12.29 11.91 12.11
C GLY A 295 -13.79 11.93 11.81
N PRO A 296 -14.17 12.04 10.53
CA PRO A 296 -15.58 12.02 10.11
C PRO A 296 -16.33 10.74 10.52
N ASP A 297 -15.59 9.64 10.69
CA ASP A 297 -16.12 8.38 11.19
C ASP A 297 -15.07 7.62 12.04
N ARG A 298 -15.49 6.45 12.56
CA ARG A 298 -14.65 5.58 13.37
C ARG A 298 -13.43 5.05 12.60
N HIS A 299 -13.61 4.70 11.34
CA HIS A 299 -12.56 4.15 10.49
C HIS A 299 -11.47 5.21 10.30
N ALA A 300 -11.87 6.41 9.92
CA ALA A 300 -11.03 7.57 9.73
C ALA A 300 -10.21 7.94 10.97
N SER A 301 -10.85 7.92 12.13
CA SER A 301 -10.19 8.21 13.42
C SER A 301 -9.10 7.17 13.72
N GLN A 302 -9.42 5.88 13.52
CA GLN A 302 -8.46 4.78 13.72
C GLN A 302 -7.30 4.85 12.75
N MET A 303 -7.57 5.13 11.48
CA MET A 303 -6.53 5.23 10.45
C MET A 303 -5.52 6.33 10.78
N ARG A 304 -5.99 7.53 11.13
CA ARG A 304 -5.13 8.64 11.56
C ARG A 304 -4.29 8.28 12.77
N ALA A 305 -4.95 7.80 13.83
CA ALA A 305 -4.26 7.43 15.06
C ALA A 305 -3.17 6.38 14.82
N TYR A 306 -3.48 5.33 14.05
CA TYR A 306 -2.54 4.23 13.83
C TYR A 306 -1.43 4.58 12.85
N LEU A 307 -1.53 5.66 12.07
CA LEU A 307 -0.44 6.20 11.25
C LEU A 307 0.49 7.11 12.05
N ASP A 308 -0.07 7.91 12.99
CA ASP A 308 0.67 8.99 13.63
C ASP A 308 1.14 8.70 15.06
N LEU A 309 0.47 7.80 15.80
CA LEU A 309 0.89 7.41 17.15
C LEU A 309 2.30 6.83 17.13
N PRO A 310 3.16 7.07 18.13
CA PRO A 310 4.47 6.45 18.22
C PRO A 310 4.36 4.93 18.49
N ALA A 311 5.39 4.16 18.14
CA ALA A 311 5.32 2.69 18.15
C ALA A 311 5.10 2.13 19.57
N GLU A 312 5.61 2.83 20.58
CA GLU A 312 5.59 2.47 22.00
C GLU A 312 4.18 2.63 22.60
N GLU A 313 3.37 3.53 22.03
CA GLU A 313 1.94 3.68 22.34
C GLU A 313 1.09 2.63 21.62
N LEU A 314 1.54 2.11 20.47
CA LEU A 314 0.81 1.11 19.70
C LEU A 314 1.08 -0.32 20.16
N PHE A 315 2.31 -0.61 20.57
CA PHE A 315 2.78 -1.98 20.74
C PHE A 315 3.47 -2.22 22.08
N THR A 316 3.34 -3.46 22.54
CA THR A 316 4.19 -4.04 23.58
C THR A 316 5.13 -5.04 22.91
N ILE A 317 6.43 -4.92 23.19
CA ILE A 317 7.47 -5.86 22.78
C ILE A 317 7.88 -6.68 24.00
N SER A 318 7.92 -8.00 23.86
CA SER A 318 8.34 -8.91 24.92
C SER A 318 9.31 -9.94 24.37
N PRO A 319 10.42 -10.26 25.06
CA PRO A 319 11.24 -11.41 24.68
C PRO A 319 10.43 -12.70 24.82
N VAL A 320 10.66 -13.65 23.94
CA VAL A 320 10.04 -14.98 24.03
C VAL A 320 11.08 -16.05 23.73
N GLN A 321 10.87 -17.26 24.27
CA GLN A 321 11.64 -18.42 23.85
C GLN A 321 10.98 -19.03 22.62
N TRP A 322 11.76 -19.18 21.56
CA TRP A 322 11.31 -19.85 20.35
C TRP A 322 12.49 -20.49 19.63
N SER A 323 12.43 -21.81 19.45
CA SER A 323 13.33 -22.58 18.60
C SER A 323 12.55 -23.28 17.50
N LEU A 324 13.20 -23.50 16.35
CA LEU A 324 12.61 -24.23 15.23
C LEU A 324 12.94 -25.72 15.34
N GLY A 325 11.92 -26.56 15.28
CA GLY A 325 12.09 -28.00 15.15
C GLY A 325 12.66 -28.40 13.78
N LEU A 326 13.16 -29.64 13.68
CA LEU A 326 13.68 -30.23 12.43
C LEU A 326 12.71 -30.04 11.25
N TYR A 327 11.44 -30.33 11.49
CA TYR A 327 10.38 -30.25 10.49
C TYR A 327 9.89 -28.82 10.24
N GLU A 328 10.33 -27.82 10.99
CA GLU A 328 9.88 -26.44 10.85
C GLU A 328 10.83 -25.58 10.00
N GLN A 329 11.98 -26.15 9.65
CA GLN A 329 13.01 -25.50 8.85
C GLN A 329 12.54 -25.25 7.40
N PRO A 330 13.04 -24.20 6.74
CA PRO A 330 12.89 -24.01 5.30
C PRO A 330 13.70 -25.05 4.54
N GLY A 331 13.17 -25.55 3.43
CA GLY A 331 13.85 -26.54 2.60
C GLY A 331 12.88 -27.56 1.99
N PRO A 332 13.41 -28.53 1.23
CA PRO A 332 12.62 -29.67 0.80
C PRO A 332 12.15 -30.48 2.02
N PRO A 333 11.02 -31.21 1.91
CA PRO A 333 10.57 -32.08 2.98
C PRO A 333 11.64 -33.10 3.37
N VAL A 334 11.85 -33.27 4.66
CA VAL A 334 12.87 -34.18 5.22
C VAL A 334 12.28 -35.53 5.61
N ARG A 335 10.95 -35.61 5.73
CA ARG A 335 10.22 -36.85 6.02
C ARG A 335 8.93 -36.89 5.21
N ARG A 336 8.65 -38.04 4.61
CA ARG A 336 7.37 -38.36 3.95
C ARG A 336 6.89 -39.71 4.45
N VAL A 337 5.61 -39.81 4.76
CA VAL A 337 4.94 -41.05 5.16
C VAL A 337 3.60 -41.13 4.44
N GLU A 338 3.06 -42.33 4.28
CA GLU A 338 1.72 -42.52 3.72
C GLU A 338 0.68 -42.60 4.85
N CYS A 339 -0.46 -41.91 4.68
CA CYS A 339 -1.58 -42.03 5.60
C CYS A 339 -2.22 -43.42 5.47
N ALA A 340 -2.31 -44.17 6.57
CA ALA A 340 -2.86 -45.51 6.60
C ALA A 340 -4.39 -45.59 6.31
N ASP A 341 -5.08 -44.45 6.18
CA ASP A 341 -6.52 -44.39 5.93
C ASP A 341 -6.83 -43.92 4.50
N CYS A 342 -6.32 -42.76 4.08
CA CYS A 342 -6.58 -42.21 2.75
C CYS A 342 -5.50 -42.52 1.70
N GLY A 343 -4.34 -43.05 2.09
CA GLY A 343 -3.21 -43.29 1.17
C GLY A 343 -2.49 -42.03 0.70
N GLU A 344 -2.88 -40.84 1.18
CA GLU A 344 -2.20 -39.59 0.81
C GLU A 344 -0.85 -39.46 1.53
N GLU A 345 0.11 -38.80 0.87
CA GLU A 345 1.41 -38.55 1.45
C GLU A 345 1.38 -37.39 2.45
N VAL A 346 1.95 -37.62 3.63
CA VAL A 346 2.10 -36.65 4.72
C VAL A 346 3.57 -36.27 4.86
N SER A 347 3.85 -34.97 4.78
CA SER A 347 5.20 -34.41 4.85
C SER A 347 5.51 -33.75 6.19
N ASP A 348 6.75 -33.89 6.63
CA ASP A 348 7.39 -33.13 7.72
C ASP A 348 6.68 -33.23 9.07
N GLY A 349 6.43 -34.45 9.55
CA GLY A 349 5.98 -34.68 10.93
C GLY A 349 4.55 -34.23 11.21
N ARG A 350 3.71 -34.11 10.17
CA ARG A 350 2.28 -33.76 10.31
C ARG A 350 1.40 -35.00 10.55
N GLU A 351 1.96 -36.18 10.48
CA GLU A 351 1.29 -37.43 10.77
C GLU A 351 1.00 -37.59 12.26
N VAL A 352 -0.13 -38.23 12.56
CA VAL A 352 -0.61 -38.53 13.91
C VAL A 352 -0.54 -40.05 14.11
N PRO A 353 0.20 -40.55 15.12
CA PRO A 353 0.19 -41.96 15.46
C PRO A 353 -1.21 -42.40 15.92
N ALA A 354 -1.72 -43.49 15.34
CA ALA A 354 -2.97 -44.11 15.72
C ALA A 354 -2.85 -45.65 15.72
N ALA A 355 -3.85 -46.35 16.27
CA ALA A 355 -3.84 -47.81 16.35
C ALA A 355 -3.70 -48.51 14.99
N ARG A 356 -4.25 -47.90 13.92
CA ARG A 356 -4.19 -48.40 12.55
C ARG A 356 -2.96 -47.96 11.75
N GLY A 357 -2.00 -47.26 12.38
CA GLY A 357 -0.80 -46.73 11.74
C GLY A 357 -0.71 -45.21 11.81
N LEU A 358 0.13 -44.63 10.96
CA LEU A 358 0.31 -43.17 10.84
C LEU A 358 -0.85 -42.58 10.02
N LEU A 359 -1.50 -41.55 10.55
CA LEU A 359 -2.63 -40.89 9.89
C LEU A 359 -2.30 -39.44 9.56
N CYS A 360 -2.87 -38.88 8.49
CA CYS A 360 -2.87 -37.43 8.29
C CYS A 360 -3.79 -36.76 9.34
N GLN A 361 -3.57 -35.47 9.61
CA GLN A 361 -4.36 -34.74 10.62
C GLN A 361 -5.87 -34.75 10.32
N ALA A 362 -6.26 -34.78 9.04
CA ALA A 362 -7.67 -34.86 8.64
C ALA A 362 -8.30 -36.23 9.01
N CYS A 363 -7.64 -37.33 8.65
CA CYS A 363 -8.09 -38.70 8.98
C CYS A 363 -8.02 -39.03 10.48
N ALA A 364 -7.15 -38.35 11.22
CA ALA A 364 -7.03 -38.52 12.67
C ALA A 364 -8.14 -37.79 13.44
N GLY A 365 -8.81 -36.80 12.82
CA GLY A 365 -9.90 -36.03 13.41
C GLY A 365 -9.46 -34.97 14.43
N PRO A 366 -10.37 -34.06 14.81
CA PRO A 366 -10.06 -32.90 15.66
C PRO A 366 -9.60 -33.25 17.08
N ASP A 367 -9.97 -34.42 17.60
CA ASP A 367 -9.62 -34.85 18.96
C ASP A 367 -8.17 -35.33 19.13
N THR A 368 -7.48 -35.65 18.02
CA THR A 368 -6.08 -36.10 18.05
C THR A 368 -5.09 -35.03 17.57
N ALA A 369 -5.58 -33.96 16.92
CA ALA A 369 -4.75 -32.91 16.30
C ALA A 369 -4.06 -31.96 17.29
N ARG A 370 -4.41 -31.97 18.59
CA ARG A 370 -3.80 -31.10 19.60
C ARG A 370 -2.36 -31.46 19.99
N GLY A 371 -1.81 -32.57 19.47
CA GLY A 371 -0.43 -32.99 19.75
C GLY A 371 0.63 -32.53 18.74
N GLY A 372 0.24 -31.92 17.60
CA GLY A 372 1.13 -31.77 16.43
C GLY A 372 1.66 -30.37 16.13
N THR A 373 1.28 -29.34 16.89
CA THR A 373 1.91 -28.01 16.80
C THR A 373 2.59 -27.74 18.11
N THR A 374 3.93 -27.81 18.08
CA THR A 374 4.86 -27.35 19.12
C THR A 374 4.27 -27.34 20.53
N ALA A 375 4.53 -28.40 21.29
CA ALA A 375 4.56 -28.33 22.73
C ALA A 375 5.49 -27.19 23.15
N GLN A 376 4.92 -25.99 23.29
CA GLN A 376 5.45 -24.91 24.10
C GLN A 376 5.37 -25.45 25.52
N ARG A 377 6.48 -25.99 26.01
CA ARG A 377 6.68 -26.11 27.45
C ARG A 377 6.78 -24.68 27.96
N GLU A 378 5.69 -24.16 28.52
CA GLU A 378 5.78 -23.13 29.54
C GLU A 378 6.47 -23.77 30.75
N VAL A 379 7.73 -23.39 30.97
CA VAL A 379 8.38 -23.37 32.29
C VAL A 379 9.01 -22.01 32.45
#